data_AF-A0A653DKW6-F1
#
_entry.id   AF-A0A653DKW6-F1
#
_cell.length_a   1.000
_cell.length_b   1.000
_cell.length_c   1.000
_cell.angle_alpha   90.00
_cell.angle_beta   90.00
_cell.angle_gamma   90.00
#
_symmetry.space_group_name_H-M   'P 1'
#
loop_
_entity.id
_entity.type
_entity.pdbx_description
1 polymer ?
#
loop_
_entity_poly.entity_id
_entity_poly.type
_entity_poly.pdbx_seq_one_letter_code
_entity_poly.pdbx_strand_id
1 'polypeptide(L)'
;MSGYETNLYLYSEEMEDRPRISTLISSLANYSNTIPPASNDPDARPAAGGARMGTLIGVYLPCIQNIFGVILFIRLTWVVGTAGALQGFLIVLCCCCVTMLTAISMSAIATNGVVPAGGSYFMISRSIGPEFGGAVGMLFYTGTTLAGAMYIVGAVEIVL
;
A
#
# COMPACT_ATOMS: atom_id res chain seq x y z
N MET A 1 -6.06 -27.75 -48.75
CA MET A 1 -4.96 -27.01 -48.11
C MET A 1 -4.62 -25.82 -48.99
N SER A 2 -5.32 -24.70 -48.88
CA SER A 2 -4.87 -23.41 -49.47
C SER A 2 -5.86 -22.29 -49.13
N GLY A 3 -5.37 -21.18 -48.57
CA GLY A 3 -6.04 -19.88 -48.58
C GLY A 3 -6.42 -19.29 -47.22
N TYR A 4 -7.04 -20.08 -46.34
CA TYR A 4 -7.63 -19.53 -45.11
C TYR A 4 -6.74 -19.58 -43.86
N GLU A 5 -5.74 -20.48 -43.81
CA GLU A 5 -4.87 -20.57 -42.64
C GLU A 5 -3.74 -19.52 -42.65
N THR A 6 -3.31 -19.06 -43.83
CA THR A 6 -2.20 -18.11 -43.96
C THR A 6 -2.54 -16.70 -43.47
N ASN A 7 -3.83 -16.33 -43.46
CA ASN A 7 -4.29 -15.04 -42.93
C ASN A 7 -4.49 -15.08 -41.40
N LEU A 8 -4.61 -16.26 -40.80
CA LEU A 8 -4.78 -16.40 -39.35
C LEU A 8 -3.46 -16.17 -38.61
N TYR A 9 -2.33 -16.57 -39.21
CA TYR A 9 -0.99 -16.29 -38.65
C TYR A 9 -0.67 -14.79 -38.59
N LEU A 10 -1.21 -14.01 -39.52
CA LEU A 10 -1.03 -12.56 -39.57
C LEU A 10 -1.82 -11.84 -38.46
N TYR A 11 -2.90 -12.43 -37.96
CA TYR A 11 -3.62 -11.99 -36.76
C TYR A 11 -3.03 -12.53 -35.46
N SER A 12 -2.29 -13.65 -35.51
CA SER A 12 -1.59 -14.19 -34.34
C SER A 12 -0.44 -13.30 -33.88
N GLU A 13 0.30 -12.68 -34.81
CA GLU A 13 1.33 -11.68 -34.48
C GLU A 13 0.71 -10.37 -33.95
N GLU A 14 -0.46 -9.95 -34.47
CA GLU A 14 -1.13 -8.72 -34.01
C GLU A 14 -1.92 -8.87 -32.69
N MET A 15 -2.23 -10.11 -32.27
CA MET A 15 -2.76 -10.38 -30.92
C MET A 15 -1.68 -10.33 -29.83
N GLU A 16 -0.40 -10.46 -30.20
CA GLU A 16 0.72 -10.40 -29.25
C GLU A 16 1.01 -8.97 -28.77
N ASP A 17 0.48 -7.95 -29.46
CA ASP A 17 0.69 -6.53 -29.15
C ASP A 17 -0.37 -5.92 -28.19
N ARG A 18 -1.45 -6.65 -27.85
CA ARG A 18 -2.44 -6.20 -26.84
C ARG A 18 -2.74 -7.13 -25.64
N PRO A 19 -1.73 -7.73 -24.98
CA PRO A 19 -1.94 -8.32 -23.65
C PRO A 19 -1.64 -7.35 -22.49
N ARG A 20 -0.96 -6.22 -22.70
CA ARG A 20 -0.59 -5.31 -21.60
C ARG A 20 -1.75 -4.46 -21.10
N ILE A 21 -2.60 -3.93 -21.97
CA ILE A 21 -3.70 -3.06 -21.53
C ILE A 21 -4.80 -3.88 -20.84
N SER A 22 -5.13 -5.06 -21.34
CA SER A 22 -6.12 -5.96 -20.74
C SER A 22 -5.65 -6.54 -19.39
N THR A 23 -4.36 -6.88 -19.25
CA THR A 23 -3.78 -7.26 -17.95
C THR A 23 -3.66 -6.09 -16.99
N LEU A 24 -3.33 -4.88 -17.48
CA LEU A 24 -3.34 -3.66 -16.66
C LEU A 24 -4.75 -3.29 -16.22
N ILE A 25 -5.74 -3.35 -17.10
CA ILE A 25 -7.16 -3.13 -16.76
C ILE A 25 -7.64 -4.19 -15.78
N SER A 26 -7.27 -5.47 -15.96
CA SER A 26 -7.61 -6.54 -15.00
C SER A 26 -6.89 -6.37 -13.66
N SER A 27 -5.67 -5.83 -13.65
CA SER A 27 -4.88 -5.53 -12.45
C SER A 27 -5.41 -4.29 -11.71
N LEU A 28 -5.90 -3.29 -12.45
CA LEU A 28 -6.62 -2.13 -11.91
C LEU A 28 -8.01 -2.52 -11.41
N ALA A 29 -8.73 -3.40 -12.12
CA ALA A 29 -10.04 -3.89 -11.72
C ALA A 29 -9.96 -4.77 -10.45
N ASN A 30 -8.86 -5.51 -10.29
CA ASN A 30 -8.57 -6.28 -9.07
C ASN A 30 -7.69 -5.50 -8.07
N TYR A 31 -7.59 -4.17 -8.18
CA TYR A 31 -6.88 -3.37 -7.20
C TYR A 31 -7.61 -3.43 -5.85
N SER A 32 -6.94 -4.00 -4.85
CA SER A 32 -7.40 -4.00 -3.47
C SER A 32 -6.37 -3.33 -2.58
N ASN A 33 -6.81 -2.31 -1.84
CA ASN A 33 -6.00 -1.60 -0.86
C ASN A 33 -6.08 -2.25 0.54
N THR A 34 -6.94 -3.24 0.73
CA THR A 34 -7.21 -3.80 2.06
C THR A 34 -6.04 -4.64 2.57
N ILE A 35 -5.67 -4.47 3.84
CA ILE A 35 -4.71 -5.34 4.53
C ILE A 35 -5.26 -6.78 4.49
N PRO A 36 -4.50 -7.77 3.97
CA PRO A 36 -4.94 -9.15 3.97
C PRO A 36 -5.25 -9.61 5.40
N PRO A 37 -6.42 -10.24 5.66
CA PRO A 37 -6.70 -10.81 6.98
C PRO A 37 -5.64 -11.85 7.31
N ALA A 38 -5.25 -11.95 8.59
CA ALA A 38 -4.37 -13.02 9.04
C ALA A 38 -5.03 -14.36 8.71
N SER A 39 -4.42 -15.17 7.86
CA SER A 39 -4.89 -16.54 7.62
C SER A 39 -4.71 -17.34 8.91
N ASN A 40 -5.80 -17.83 9.49
CA ASN A 40 -5.77 -18.67 10.70
C ASN A 40 -5.24 -20.09 10.44
N ASP A 41 -4.88 -20.42 9.20
CA ASP A 41 -4.36 -21.73 8.82
C ASP A 41 -2.82 -21.71 8.77
N PRO A 42 -2.13 -22.45 9.66
CA PRO A 42 -0.67 -22.54 9.67
C PRO A 42 -0.09 -23.29 8.45
N ASP A 43 -0.93 -23.97 7.67
CA ASP A 43 -0.58 -24.78 6.49
C ASP A 43 -1.25 -24.29 5.18
N ALA A 44 -1.81 -23.08 5.16
CA ALA A 44 -2.32 -22.51 3.91
C ALA A 44 -1.14 -22.33 2.93
N ARG A 45 -1.04 -23.25 1.96
CA ARG A 45 -0.14 -23.10 0.81
C ARG A 45 -0.35 -21.69 0.25
N PRO A 46 0.73 -20.93 -0.01
CA PRO A 46 0.59 -19.61 -0.63
C PRO A 46 -0.29 -19.79 -1.86
N ALA A 47 -1.43 -19.10 -1.89
CA ALA A 47 -2.41 -19.26 -2.95
C ALA A 47 -1.68 -19.17 -4.29
N ALA A 48 -1.55 -20.32 -4.96
CA ALA A 48 -0.90 -20.46 -6.24
C ALA A 48 -1.81 -19.79 -7.26
N GLY A 49 -1.71 -18.47 -7.36
CA GLY A 49 -2.68 -17.64 -8.06
C GLY A 49 -2.83 -16.23 -7.51
N GLY A 50 -2.08 -15.83 -6.46
CA GLY A 50 -1.98 -14.42 -6.09
C GLY A 50 -1.49 -13.63 -7.30
N ALA A 51 -2.36 -12.82 -7.89
CA ALA A 51 -1.99 -11.92 -8.97
C ALA A 51 -0.69 -11.22 -8.56
N ARG A 52 0.36 -11.35 -9.38
CA ARG A 52 1.65 -10.68 -9.18
C ARG A 52 1.37 -9.17 -9.32
N MET A 53 0.82 -8.56 -8.28
CA MET A 53 0.70 -7.13 -8.16
C MET A 53 2.13 -6.61 -8.19
N GLY A 54 2.48 -5.88 -9.25
CA GLY A 54 3.79 -5.25 -9.37
C GLY A 54 4.01 -4.24 -8.25
N THR A 55 5.24 -3.73 -8.12
CA THR A 55 5.61 -2.74 -7.09
C THR A 55 4.73 -1.48 -7.12
N LEU A 56 4.30 -1.06 -8.31
CA LEU A 56 3.44 0.11 -8.48
C LEU A 56 2.02 -0.13 -7.96
N ILE A 57 1.35 -1.18 -8.42
CA ILE A 57 -0.06 -1.45 -8.08
C ILE A 57 -0.18 -2.06 -6.68
N GLY A 58 0.76 -2.89 -6.25
CA GLY A 58 0.69 -3.62 -4.98
C GLY A 58 1.22 -2.84 -3.78
N VAL A 59 2.11 -1.87 -3.96
CA VAL A 59 2.77 -1.17 -2.83
C VAL A 59 2.70 0.35 -2.98
N TYR A 60 3.14 0.90 -4.11
CA TYR A 60 3.20 2.36 -4.27
C TYR A 60 1.82 3.03 -4.22
N LEU A 61 0.85 2.56 -5.02
CA LEU A 61 -0.50 3.11 -5.01
C LEU A 61 -1.18 2.97 -3.64
N PRO A 62 -1.11 1.80 -2.97
CA PRO A 62 -1.66 1.69 -1.62
C PRO A 62 -1.00 2.58 -0.59
N CYS A 63 0.33 2.74 -0.62
CA CYS A 63 1.04 3.60 0.31
C CYS A 63 0.65 5.06 0.12
N ILE A 64 0.58 5.56 -1.12
CA ILE A 64 0.19 6.94 -1.38
C ILE A 64 -1.25 7.21 -0.93
N GLN A 65 -2.17 6.28 -1.19
CA GLN A 65 -3.57 6.41 -0.79
C GLN A 65 -3.73 6.50 0.73
N ASN A 66 -2.90 5.80 1.50
CA ASN A 66 -2.95 5.86 2.96
C ASN A 66 -2.23 7.09 3.55
N ILE A 67 -1.28 7.70 2.83
CA ILE A 67 -0.57 8.92 3.29
C ILE A 67 -1.42 10.17 3.04
N PHE A 68 -2.07 10.26 1.89
CA PHE A 68 -2.93 11.40 1.57
C PHE A 68 -4.24 11.33 2.36
N GLY A 69 -4.39 12.24 3.32
CA GLY A 69 -5.55 12.29 4.19
C GLY A 69 -6.01 13.71 4.49
N VAL A 70 -7.00 13.81 5.38
CA VAL A 70 -7.71 15.06 5.68
C VAL A 70 -6.81 16.18 6.22
N ILE A 71 -5.71 15.83 6.90
CA ILE A 71 -4.75 16.79 7.45
C ILE A 71 -4.11 17.65 6.35
N LEU A 72 -3.78 17.04 5.21
CA LEU A 72 -3.10 17.73 4.11
C LEU A 72 -4.00 18.82 3.53
N PHE A 73 -5.30 18.57 3.40
CA PHE A 73 -6.23 19.49 2.76
C PHE A 73 -6.78 20.57 3.70
N ILE A 74 -7.16 20.21 4.94
CA ILE A 74 -7.83 21.15 5.85
C ILE A 74 -6.84 21.82 6.81
N ARG A 75 -5.90 21.06 7.37
CA ARG A 75 -5.07 21.54 8.48
C ARG A 75 -3.77 22.18 8.03
N LEU A 76 -3.21 21.77 6.89
CA LEU A 76 -1.92 22.28 6.40
C LEU A 76 -1.96 23.80 6.16
N THR A 77 -3.06 24.32 5.60
CA THR A 77 -3.23 25.77 5.36
C THR A 77 -3.25 26.56 6.66
N TRP A 78 -3.94 26.06 7.69
CA TRP A 78 -3.97 26.68 9.01
C TRP A 78 -2.61 26.62 9.73
N VAL A 79 -1.90 25.49 9.62
CA VAL A 79 -0.55 25.34 10.20
C VAL A 79 0.44 26.31 9.57
N VAL A 80 0.45 26.42 8.24
CA VAL A 80 1.31 27.39 7.53
C VAL A 80 0.88 28.83 7.81
N GLY A 81 -0.43 29.08 7.97
CA GLY A 81 -0.96 30.40 8.30
C GLY A 81 -0.59 30.88 9.71
N THR A 82 -0.47 29.98 10.67
CA THR A 82 -0.14 30.31 12.08
C THR A 82 1.35 30.28 12.38
N ALA A 83 2.09 29.29 11.87
CA ALA A 83 3.53 29.18 12.06
C ALA A 83 4.35 30.02 11.05
N GLY A 84 3.75 30.39 9.93
CA GLY A 84 4.43 31.03 8.81
C GLY A 84 5.18 30.03 7.91
N ALA A 85 5.65 30.51 6.77
CA ALA A 85 6.24 29.67 5.73
C ALA A 85 7.52 28.94 6.16
N LEU A 86 8.43 29.63 6.87
CA LEU A 86 9.73 29.06 7.25
C LEU A 86 9.58 27.98 8.32
N GLN A 87 8.83 28.25 9.39
CA GLN A 87 8.60 27.26 10.45
C GLN A 87 7.70 26.12 9.96
N GLY A 88 6.67 26.41 9.16
CA GLY A 88 5.85 25.38 8.51
C GLY A 88 6.68 24.43 7.66
N PHE A 89 7.63 24.95 6.87
CA PHE A 89 8.55 24.13 6.09
C PHE A 89 9.43 23.23 6.97
N LEU A 90 9.97 23.74 8.08
CA LEU A 90 10.77 22.94 9.01
C LEU A 90 9.96 21.83 9.69
N ILE A 91 8.69 22.08 10.02
CA ILE A 91 7.79 21.06 10.60
C ILE A 91 7.58 19.92 9.60
N VAL A 92 7.25 20.25 8.35
CA VAL A 92 7.05 19.25 7.28
C VAL A 92 8.36 18.48 7.03
N LEU A 93 9.50 19.17 6.96
CA LEU A 93 10.80 18.54 6.77
C LEU A 93 11.11 17.54 7.89
N CYS A 94 10.89 17.93 9.15
CA CYS A 94 11.09 17.05 10.30
C CYS A 94 10.19 15.80 10.23
N CYS A 95 8.91 15.96 9.91
CA CYS A 95 7.96 14.84 9.76
C CYS A 95 8.38 13.88 8.63
N CYS A 96 8.81 14.43 7.49
CA CYS A 96 9.34 13.64 6.37
C CYS A 96 10.60 12.87 6.76
N CYS A 97 11.52 13.48 7.51
CA CYS A 97 12.73 12.82 7.99
C CYS A 97 12.41 11.63 8.91
N VAL A 98 11.50 11.81 9.88
CA VAL A 98 11.08 10.74 10.78
C VAL A 98 10.45 9.58 9.99
N THR A 99 9.53 9.90 9.08
CA THR A 99 8.84 8.89 8.24
C THR A 99 9.83 8.14 7.34
N MET A 100 10.80 8.84 6.76
CA MET A 100 11.85 8.23 5.93
C MET A 100 12.73 7.28 6.75
N LEU A 101 13.16 7.68 7.95
CA LEU A 101 13.92 6.81 8.84
C LEU A 101 13.12 5.54 9.21
N THR A 102 11.84 5.68 9.54
CA THR A 102 10.96 4.52 9.81
C THR A 102 10.81 3.63 8.58
N ALA A 103 10.68 4.20 7.37
CA ALA A 103 10.61 3.44 6.12
C ALA A 103 11.90 2.65 5.84
N ILE A 104 13.07 3.22 6.15
CA ILE A 104 14.36 2.52 6.05
C ILE A 104 14.41 1.36 7.03
N SER A 105 13.99 1.55 8.29
CA SER A 105 13.91 0.46 9.29
C SER A 105 12.95 -0.65 8.84
N MET A 106 11.76 -0.29 8.34
CA MET A 106 10.80 -1.25 7.80
C MET A 106 11.34 -1.99 6.57
N SER A 107 12.11 -1.33 5.72
CA SER A 107 12.77 -1.96 4.58
C SER A 107 13.78 -3.02 5.03
N ALA A 108 14.59 -2.71 6.06
CA ALA A 108 15.51 -3.67 6.64
C ALA A 108 14.78 -4.90 7.21
N ILE A 109 13.67 -4.69 7.92
CA ILE A 109 12.82 -5.77 8.45
C ILE A 109 12.27 -6.64 7.31
N ALA A 110 11.72 -6.02 6.26
CA ALA A 110 11.17 -6.72 5.11
C ALA A 110 12.21 -7.53 4.32
N THR A 111 13.49 -7.15 4.38
CA THR A 111 14.61 -7.90 3.78
C THR A 111 15.21 -8.96 4.69
N ASN A 112 14.88 -8.99 5.99
CA ASN A 112 15.40 -9.96 6.95
C ASN A 112 14.48 -11.19 7.03
N GLY A 113 14.76 -12.18 6.19
CA GLY A 113 14.11 -13.49 6.20
C GLY A 113 13.27 -13.78 4.96
N VAL A 114 12.66 -14.98 4.94
CA VAL A 114 11.66 -15.33 3.92
C VAL A 114 10.32 -14.72 4.36
N VAL A 115 9.76 -13.80 3.58
CA VAL A 115 8.45 -13.20 3.85
C VAL A 115 7.37 -14.20 3.43
N PRO A 116 6.75 -14.96 4.35
CA PRO A 116 5.63 -15.82 4.00
C PRO A 116 4.41 -14.91 3.81
N ALA A 117 3.44 -15.34 3.00
CA ALA A 117 2.23 -14.56 2.77
C ALA A 117 1.57 -14.16 4.12
N GLY A 118 1.47 -12.85 4.37
CA GLY A 118 0.95 -12.29 5.61
C GLY A 118 1.20 -10.79 5.65
N GLY A 119 0.26 -10.01 6.21
CA GLY A 119 0.37 -8.55 6.27
C GLY A 119 1.54 -8.02 7.11
N SER A 120 1.57 -6.70 7.34
CA SER A 120 2.66 -6.01 8.07
C SER A 120 2.93 -6.57 9.46
N TYR A 121 1.89 -6.94 10.22
CA TYR A 121 2.05 -7.55 11.56
C TYR A 121 2.76 -8.92 11.50
N PHE A 122 2.42 -9.75 10.51
CA PHE A 122 3.02 -11.07 10.36
C PHE A 122 4.51 -10.96 9.98
N MET A 123 4.86 -9.97 9.14
CA MET A 123 6.26 -9.67 8.82
C MET A 123 7.06 -9.23 10.06
N ILE A 124 6.54 -8.28 10.85
CA ILE A 124 7.25 -7.74 12.02
C ILE A 124 7.43 -8.80 13.12
N SER A 125 6.37 -9.54 13.44
CA SER A 125 6.38 -10.54 14.52
C SER A 125 7.38 -11.68 14.28
N ARG A 126 7.65 -12.03 13.01
CA ARG A 126 8.64 -13.04 12.62
C ARG A 126 10.08 -12.52 12.65
N SER A 127 10.32 -11.27 12.25
CA SER A 127 11.68 -10.72 12.19
C SER A 127 12.22 -10.21 13.53
N ILE A 128 11.35 -9.78 14.45
CA ILE A 128 11.75 -9.16 15.75
C ILE A 128 11.32 -10.02 16.95
N GLY A 129 10.50 -11.05 16.73
CA GLY A 129 10.00 -11.95 17.77
C GLY A 129 8.61 -11.56 18.31
N PRO A 130 7.94 -12.48 19.02
CA PRO A 130 6.53 -12.35 19.40
C PRO A 130 6.27 -11.23 20.41
N GLU A 131 7.20 -10.95 21.33
CA GLU A 131 7.04 -9.92 22.37
C GLU A 131 7.01 -8.50 21.77
N PHE A 132 7.97 -8.19 20.91
CA PHE A 132 8.02 -6.91 20.20
C PHE A 132 6.95 -6.82 19.11
N GLY A 133 6.67 -7.92 18.41
CA GLY A 133 5.59 -7.99 17.42
C GLY A 133 4.22 -7.65 18.02
N GLY A 134 3.88 -8.24 19.17
CA GLY A 134 2.63 -7.99 19.87
C GLY A 134 2.49 -6.55 20.36
N ALA A 135 3.54 -5.99 20.98
CA ALA A 135 3.53 -4.61 21.46
C ALA A 135 3.34 -3.59 20.31
N VAL A 136 4.10 -3.74 19.22
CA VAL A 136 3.99 -2.88 18.03
C VAL A 136 2.63 -3.06 17.35
N GLY A 137 2.10 -4.29 17.29
CA GLY A 137 0.79 -4.58 16.73
C GLY A 137 -0.35 -3.90 17.49
N MET A 138 -0.32 -3.91 18.82
CA MET A 138 -1.33 -3.24 19.66
C MET A 138 -1.30 -1.72 19.50
N LEU A 139 -0.09 -1.14 19.40
CA LEU A 139 0.08 0.29 19.12
C LEU A 139 -0.44 0.65 17.72
N PHE A 140 -0.13 -0.17 16.72
CA PHE A 140 -0.60 0.06 15.35
C PHE A 140 -2.13 -0.05 15.25
N TYR A 141 -2.75 -1.06 15.89
CA TYR A 141 -4.20 -1.21 15.95
C TYR A 141 -4.89 0.02 16.55
N THR A 142 -4.39 0.48 17.70
CA THR A 142 -4.94 1.66 18.38
C THR A 142 -4.75 2.92 17.53
N GLY A 143 -3.57 3.09 16.93
CA GLY A 143 -3.26 4.19 16.03
C GLY A 143 -4.18 4.25 14.81
N THR A 144 -4.39 3.12 14.11
CA THR A 144 -5.30 3.06 12.97
C THR A 144 -6.77 3.30 13.37
N THR A 145 -7.18 2.84 14.56
CA THR A 145 -8.54 3.10 15.08
C THR A 145 -8.76 4.60 15.31
N LEU A 146 -7.81 5.29 15.95
CA LEU A 146 -7.88 6.73 16.19
C LEU A 146 -7.78 7.53 14.87
N ALA A 147 -6.95 7.08 13.93
CA ALA A 147 -6.88 7.66 12.59
C ALA A 147 -8.21 7.55 11.84
N GLY A 148 -8.90 6.40 11.94
CA GLY A 148 -10.23 6.22 11.39
C GLY A 148 -11.24 7.21 11.96
N ALA A 149 -11.25 7.40 13.28
CA ALA A 149 -12.09 8.41 13.92
C ALA A 149 -11.77 9.84 13.44
N MET A 150 -10.49 10.17 13.30
CA MET A 150 -10.04 11.46 12.78
C MET A 150 -10.54 11.71 11.35
N TYR A 151 -10.46 10.71 10.47
CA TYR A 151 -10.96 10.85 9.09
C TYR A 151 -12.47 11.06 9.04
N ILE A 152 -13.24 10.41 9.92
CA ILE A 152 -14.69 10.63 10.02
C ILE A 152 -14.99 12.05 10.48
N VAL A 153 -14.32 12.54 11.53
CA VAL A 153 -14.49 13.92 12.02
C VAL A 153 -14.14 14.93 10.93
N GLY A 154 -13.03 14.70 10.21
CA GLY A 154 -12.63 15.54 9.10
C GLY A 154 -13.62 15.50 7.93
N ALA A 155 -14.25 14.36 7.65
CA ALA A 155 -15.33 14.28 6.65
C ALA A 155 -16.57 15.08 7.08
N VAL A 156 -16.95 15.02 8.35
CA VAL A 156 -18.05 15.83 8.90
C VAL A 156 -17.73 17.33 8.83
N GLU A 157 -16.49 17.73 9.12
CA GLU A 157 -16.02 19.13 9.02
C GLU A 157 -16.08 19.67 7.58
N ILE A 158 -15.95 18.82 6.56
CA ILE A 158 -16.07 19.23 5.13
C ILE A 158 -17.54 19.36 4.71
N VAL A 159 -18.42 18.51 5.26
CA VAL A 159 -19.83 18.44 4.87
C VAL A 159 -20.66 19.57 5.50
N LEU A 160 -20.27 20.03 6.69
CA LEU A 160 -20.97 21.07 7.47
C LEU A 160 -20.49 22.48 7.09
#